data_AF-A0A957AQ83-F1
#
_entry.id   AF-A0A957AQ83-F1
#
_cell.length_a   1.000
_cell.length_b   1.000
_cell.length_c   1.000
_cell.angle_alpha   90.00
_cell.angle_beta   90.00
_cell.angle_gamma   90.00
#
_symmetry.space_group_name_H-M   'P 1'
#
loop_
_entity.id
_entity.type
_entity.pdbx_description
1 polymer ?
#
loop_
_entity_poly.entity_id
_entity_poly.type
_entity_poly.pdbx_seq_one_letter_code
_entity_poly.pdbx_strand_id
1 'polypeptide(L)'
;MLLLTNDQRLALRWLVEQVAAGRLPETFYITWEGGFSLPVITFPLGAPRPPNELTEGALRAWAHGGYVLADPPQGSRLTYRVTLLGRAYEALATSGGSGTAGDVAALIDLRDFIDAHFDEEEMRDLCFALGLKYDNLGGRTLRGKARELVLHFVSLGEVDRLRAELRRMRPAHQTELDDNSRAA
;
A
#
# COMPACT_ATOMS: atom_id res chain seq x y z
N MET A 1 14.64 4.85 17.77
CA MET A 1 13.36 4.81 17.02
C MET A 1 13.68 4.27 15.64
N LEU A 2 13.33 3.01 15.33
CA LEU A 2 13.64 2.42 14.04
C LEU A 2 12.68 2.98 12.99
N LEU A 3 13.23 3.67 12.00
CA LEU A 3 12.50 4.15 10.83
C LEU A 3 12.15 2.93 9.96
N LEU A 4 10.87 2.57 9.90
CA LEU A 4 10.38 1.56 8.97
C LEU A 4 10.59 2.05 7.53
N THR A 5 11.01 1.13 6.64
CA THR A 5 11.06 1.39 5.19
C THR A 5 9.64 1.60 4.63
N ASN A 6 9.52 2.15 3.42
CA ASN A 6 8.22 2.34 2.78
C ASN A 6 7.48 1.01 2.60
N ASP A 7 8.16 -0.03 2.13
CA ASP A 7 7.58 -1.37 1.95
C ASP A 7 7.08 -1.96 3.29
N GLN A 8 7.84 -1.76 4.36
CA GLN A 8 7.45 -2.19 5.71
C GLN A 8 6.23 -1.42 6.24
N ARG A 9 6.08 -0.12 5.89
CA ARG A 9 4.89 0.65 6.26
C ARG A 9 3.68 0.24 5.45
N LEU A 10 3.84 0.01 4.15
CA LEU A 10 2.77 -0.44 3.26
C LEU A 10 2.20 -1.79 3.73
N ALA A 11 3.07 -2.75 4.02
CA ALA A 11 2.62 -4.05 4.51
C ALA A 11 2.01 -3.99 5.93
N LEU A 12 2.53 -3.12 6.82
CA LEU A 12 1.93 -2.90 8.14
C LEU A 12 0.55 -2.23 8.04
N ARG A 13 0.40 -1.24 7.15
CA ARG A 13 -0.87 -0.58 6.86
C ARG A 13 -1.90 -1.58 6.38
N TRP A 14 -1.54 -2.41 5.40
CA TRP A 14 -2.43 -3.44 4.88
C TRP A 14 -2.93 -4.37 5.99
N LEU A 15 -2.06 -4.82 6.90
CA LEU A 15 -2.45 -5.67 8.03
C LEU A 15 -3.46 -4.99 8.96
N VAL A 16 -3.19 -3.74 9.33
CA VAL A 16 -4.08 -2.97 10.20
C VAL A 16 -5.44 -2.74 9.54
N GLU A 17 -5.46 -2.44 8.24
CA GLU A 17 -6.72 -2.29 7.48
C GLU A 17 -7.53 -3.58 7.41
N GLN A 18 -6.88 -4.75 7.23
CA GLN A 18 -7.59 -6.02 7.24
C GLN A 18 -8.21 -6.33 8.61
N VAL A 19 -7.50 -6.03 9.70
CA VAL A 19 -8.01 -6.23 11.06
C VAL A 19 -9.12 -5.23 11.39
N ALA A 20 -8.94 -3.95 11.05
CA ALA A 20 -9.97 -2.92 11.22
C ALA A 20 -11.25 -3.20 10.41
N ALA A 21 -11.11 -3.79 9.22
CA ALA A 21 -12.24 -4.22 8.40
C ALA A 21 -12.88 -5.54 8.86
N GLY A 22 -12.40 -6.16 9.94
CA GLY A 22 -12.89 -7.44 10.45
C GLY A 22 -12.58 -8.65 9.56
N ARG A 23 -11.70 -8.48 8.56
CA ARG A 23 -11.28 -9.55 7.63
C ARG A 23 -10.17 -10.43 8.20
N LEU A 24 -9.41 -9.88 9.14
CA LEU A 24 -8.47 -10.63 9.96
C LEU A 24 -8.78 -10.41 11.45
N PRO A 25 -8.63 -11.44 12.30
CA PRO A 25 -8.63 -11.27 13.75
C PRO A 25 -7.38 -10.50 14.20
N GLU A 26 -7.41 -9.95 15.41
CA GLU A 26 -6.23 -9.28 16.02
C GLU A 26 -5.02 -10.21 16.17
N THR A 27 -5.27 -11.52 16.23
CA THR A 27 -4.24 -12.56 16.26
C THR A 27 -4.45 -13.56 15.13
N PHE A 28 -3.46 -13.71 14.27
CA PHE A 28 -3.50 -14.58 13.09
C PHE A 28 -2.16 -15.29 12.88
N TYR A 29 -2.11 -16.23 11.94
CA TYR A 29 -0.91 -17.01 11.66
C TYR A 29 -0.41 -16.74 10.25
N ILE A 30 0.88 -16.40 10.13
CA ILE A 30 1.56 -16.23 8.84
C ILE A 30 2.61 -17.33 8.67
N THR A 31 2.68 -17.93 7.49
CA THR A 31 3.66 -18.95 7.14
C THR A 31 4.40 -18.59 5.85
N TRP A 32 5.71 -18.87 5.82
CA TRP A 32 6.57 -18.76 4.64
C TRP A 32 7.13 -20.14 4.25
N GLU A 33 6.51 -20.87 3.31
CA GLU A 33 7.03 -22.18 2.86
C GLU A 33 7.90 -22.10 1.58
N GLY A 34 9.17 -22.53 1.65
CA GLY A 34 10.08 -22.65 0.49
C GLY A 34 11.24 -21.64 0.40
N GLY A 35 11.93 -21.60 -0.74
CA GLY A 35 13.10 -20.72 -0.99
C GLY A 35 12.77 -19.34 -1.57
N PHE A 36 11.51 -19.14 -2.01
CA PHE A 36 10.97 -17.91 -2.60
C PHE A 36 9.60 -17.55 -1.99
N SER A 37 9.37 -17.99 -0.76
CA SER A 37 8.04 -18.12 -0.16
C SER A 37 7.34 -16.79 -0.07
N LEU A 38 6.20 -16.67 -0.75
CA LEU A 38 5.28 -15.59 -0.49
C LEU A 38 4.60 -15.84 0.87
N PRO A 39 4.35 -14.79 1.66
CA PRO A 39 3.62 -14.91 2.92
C PRO A 39 2.22 -15.47 2.66
N VAL A 40 1.81 -16.45 3.46
CA VAL A 40 0.44 -16.97 3.46
C VAL A 40 -0.13 -16.85 4.86
N ILE A 41 -1.32 -16.24 4.99
CA ILE A 41 -2.07 -16.29 6.24
C ILE A 41 -2.82 -17.61 6.29
N THR A 42 -2.40 -18.48 7.20
CA THR A 42 -2.92 -19.85 7.35
C THR A 42 -4.12 -19.91 8.29
N PHE A 43 -4.34 -18.86 9.10
CA PHE A 43 -5.52 -18.72 9.93
C PHE A 43 -5.91 -17.24 10.08
N PRO A 44 -7.19 -16.87 9.87
CA PRO A 44 -8.32 -17.74 9.51
C PRO A 44 -8.20 -18.29 8.08
N LEU A 45 -8.85 -19.43 7.81
CA LEU A 45 -8.94 -19.98 6.45
C LEU A 45 -9.67 -19.00 5.53
N GLY A 46 -9.16 -18.83 4.31
CA GLY A 46 -9.72 -17.86 3.36
C GLY A 46 -9.33 -16.40 3.64
N ALA A 47 -8.35 -16.17 4.51
CA ALA A 47 -7.77 -14.86 4.72
C ALA A 47 -7.31 -14.21 3.40
N PRO A 48 -7.38 -12.87 3.31
CA PRO A 48 -6.92 -12.14 2.14
C PRO A 48 -5.41 -12.39 1.92
N ARG A 49 -5.02 -12.46 0.65
CA ARG A 49 -3.61 -12.73 0.29
C ARG A 49 -2.73 -11.55 0.72
N PRO A 50 -1.64 -11.79 1.48
CA PRO A 50 -0.78 -10.72 1.91
C PRO A 50 0.03 -10.11 0.76
N PRO A 51 0.44 -8.84 0.89
CA PRO A 51 1.34 -8.18 -0.05
C PRO A 51 2.72 -8.85 -0.09
N ASN A 52 3.42 -8.75 -1.22
CA ASN A 52 4.76 -9.34 -1.38
C ASN A 52 5.80 -8.65 -0.46
N GLU A 53 5.51 -7.42 -0.07
CA GLU A 53 6.27 -6.59 0.86
C GLU A 53 6.24 -7.15 2.30
N LEU A 54 5.28 -8.03 2.61
CA LEU A 54 5.19 -8.75 3.89
C LEU A 54 6.22 -9.89 3.92
N THR A 55 7.47 -9.50 4.07
CA THR A 55 8.61 -10.42 4.22
C THR A 55 8.82 -10.83 5.67
N GLU A 56 9.52 -11.94 5.91
CA GLU A 56 9.94 -12.31 7.27
C GLU A 56 10.80 -11.20 7.92
N GLY A 57 11.64 -10.53 7.12
CA GLY A 57 12.42 -9.38 7.57
C GLY A 57 11.56 -8.20 8.04
N ALA A 58 10.46 -7.91 7.33
CA ALA A 58 9.49 -6.91 7.75
C ALA A 58 8.83 -7.29 9.08
N LEU A 59 8.39 -8.55 9.22
CA LEU A 59 7.80 -9.04 10.47
C LEU A 59 8.75 -8.91 11.66
N ARG A 60 10.03 -9.28 11.48
CA ARG A 60 11.06 -9.15 12.51
C ARG A 60 11.31 -7.69 12.88
N ALA A 61 11.37 -6.80 11.88
CA ALA A 61 11.50 -5.36 12.12
C ALA A 61 10.30 -4.81 12.90
N TRP A 62 9.09 -5.26 12.60
CA TRP A 62 7.89 -4.86 13.33
C TRP A 62 7.88 -5.35 14.76
N ALA A 63 8.28 -6.60 15.00
CA ALA A 63 8.39 -7.17 16.33
C ALA A 63 9.43 -6.42 17.18
N HIS A 64 10.60 -6.14 16.61
CA HIS A 64 11.63 -5.36 17.29
C HIS A 64 11.20 -3.90 17.54
N GLY A 65 10.39 -3.34 16.63
CA GLY A 65 9.78 -2.01 16.78
C GLY A 65 8.59 -1.95 17.74
N GLY A 66 8.13 -3.08 18.28
CA GLY A 66 6.97 -3.16 19.17
C GLY A 66 5.64 -2.84 18.48
N TYR A 67 5.55 -3.03 17.16
CA TYR A 67 4.31 -2.87 16.40
C TYR A 67 3.48 -4.16 16.43
N VAL A 68 4.15 -5.32 16.51
CA VAL A 68 3.50 -6.63 16.60
C VAL A 68 4.18 -7.48 17.66
N LEU A 69 3.46 -8.46 18.20
CA LEU A 69 4.07 -9.64 18.80
C LEU A 69 4.13 -10.72 17.72
N ALA A 70 5.31 -11.29 17.50
CA ALA A 70 5.51 -12.34 16.52
C ALA A 70 6.19 -13.53 17.22
N ASP A 71 5.39 -14.50 17.65
CA ASP A 71 5.87 -15.70 18.32
C ASP A 71 5.90 -16.86 17.31
N PRO A 72 7.06 -17.48 17.06
CA PRO A 72 7.08 -18.75 16.32
C PRO A 72 6.38 -19.81 17.18
N PRO A 73 5.43 -20.60 16.64
CA PRO A 73 4.86 -21.71 17.39
C PRO A 73 5.96 -22.75 17.64
N GLN A 74 5.92 -23.38 18.81
CA GLN A 74 6.88 -24.42 19.19
C GLN A 74 6.96 -25.48 18.08
N GLY A 75 8.13 -25.61 17.46
CA GLY A 75 8.42 -26.64 16.45
C GLY A 75 8.35 -26.22 14.97
N SER A 76 7.91 -25.00 14.62
CA SER A 76 7.94 -24.50 13.23
C SER A 76 8.83 -23.27 13.09
N ARG A 77 9.84 -23.33 12.22
CA ARG A 77 10.76 -22.21 11.95
C ARG A 77 10.17 -21.14 11.02
N LEU A 78 9.04 -21.42 10.39
CA LEU A 78 8.54 -20.64 9.25
C LEU A 78 7.10 -20.15 9.44
N THR A 79 6.48 -20.48 10.57
CA THR A 79 5.16 -19.98 10.96
C THR A 79 5.32 -19.01 12.10
N TYR A 80 4.55 -17.93 12.12
CA TYR A 80 4.51 -16.96 13.21
C TYR A 80 3.06 -16.72 13.60
N ARG A 81 2.79 -16.81 14.90
CA ARG A 81 1.59 -16.23 15.49
C ARG A 81 1.84 -14.74 15.63
N VAL A 82 1.06 -13.94 14.92
CA VAL A 82 1.20 -12.49 14.86
C VAL A 82 0.03 -11.85 15.59
N THR A 83 0.33 -10.94 16.52
CA THR A 83 -0.66 -10.10 17.21
C THR A 83 -0.34 -8.63 16.96
N LEU A 84 -1.30 -7.87 16.44
CA LEU A 84 -1.12 -6.43 16.28
C LEU A 84 -1.15 -5.73 17.65
N LEU A 85 -0.24 -4.80 17.88
CA LEU A 85 -0.21 -3.98 19.10
C LEU A 85 -0.75 -2.58 18.82
N GLY A 86 -1.18 -1.87 19.88
CA GLY A 86 -1.68 -0.49 19.78
C GLY A 86 -0.74 0.44 19.03
N ARG A 87 0.59 0.23 19.17
CA ARG A 87 1.61 0.97 18.44
C ARG A 87 1.54 0.83 16.92
N ALA A 88 1.06 -0.29 16.39
CA ALA A 88 0.84 -0.44 14.94
C ALA A 88 -0.26 0.49 14.44
N TYR A 89 -1.34 0.62 15.22
CA TYR A 89 -2.42 1.56 14.92
C TYR A 89 -1.96 3.00 15.09
N GLU A 90 -1.22 3.32 16.16
CA GLU A 90 -0.66 4.64 16.39
C GLU A 90 0.32 5.06 15.28
N ALA A 91 1.18 4.16 14.82
CA ALA A 91 2.12 4.42 13.73
C ALA A 91 1.43 4.85 12.43
N LEU A 92 0.18 4.39 12.23
CA LEU A 92 -0.65 4.74 11.09
C LEU A 92 -1.58 5.92 11.38
N ALA A 93 -2.00 6.12 12.64
CA ALA A 93 -2.81 7.26 13.07
C ALA A 93 -1.99 8.56 13.17
N THR A 94 -0.68 8.46 13.45
CA THR A 94 0.24 9.62 13.45
C THR A 94 0.51 10.13 12.03
N SER A 95 0.18 9.34 11.01
CA SER A 95 -0.08 9.79 9.65
C SER A 95 -1.57 9.95 9.44
N GLY A 96 -2.16 11.04 9.94
CA GLY A 96 -3.56 11.39 9.71
C GLY A 96 -3.83 11.62 8.23
N GLY A 97 -4.06 10.55 7.48
CA GLY A 97 -4.69 10.53 6.18
C GLY A 97 -5.86 9.57 6.28
N SER A 98 -7.06 10.15 6.33
CA SER A 98 -8.33 9.43 6.21
C SER A 98 -8.21 8.45 5.04
N GLY A 99 -8.33 7.16 5.32
CA GLY A 99 -8.50 6.10 4.34
C GLY A 99 -9.95 5.64 4.42
N THR A 100 -10.85 6.46 3.91
CA THR A 100 -12.28 6.18 3.80
C THR A 100 -12.60 5.61 2.43
N ALA A 101 -13.78 5.02 2.26
CA ALA A 101 -14.24 4.50 0.97
C ALA A 101 -14.18 5.54 -0.18
N GLY A 102 -14.19 6.83 0.15
CA GLY A 102 -13.95 7.94 -0.80
C GLY A 102 -12.54 7.96 -1.39
N ASP A 103 -11.52 7.54 -0.63
CA ASP A 103 -10.13 7.47 -1.12
C ASP A 103 -9.94 6.32 -2.10
N VAL A 104 -10.66 5.21 -1.92
CA VAL A 104 -10.64 4.07 -2.85
C VAL A 104 -11.35 4.39 -4.16
N ALA A 105 -12.43 5.17 -4.12
CA ALA A 105 -13.07 5.71 -5.31
C ALA A 105 -12.15 6.70 -6.03
N ALA A 106 -11.57 7.66 -5.31
CA ALA A 106 -10.62 8.62 -5.87
C ALA A 106 -9.37 7.96 -6.47
N LEU A 107 -8.91 6.84 -5.89
CA LEU A 107 -7.82 6.00 -6.42
C LEU A 107 -8.17 5.39 -7.79
N ILE A 108 -9.40 4.91 -7.94
CA ILE A 108 -9.90 4.30 -9.18
C ILE A 108 -10.03 5.38 -10.26
N ASP A 109 -10.57 6.54 -9.90
CA ASP A 109 -10.79 7.64 -10.83
C ASP A 109 -9.48 8.25 -11.34
N LEU A 110 -8.49 8.47 -10.46
CA LEU A 110 -7.17 8.95 -10.88
C LEU A 110 -6.45 7.96 -11.78
N ARG A 111 -6.53 6.66 -11.47
CA ARG A 111 -5.92 5.62 -12.30
C ARG A 111 -6.54 5.62 -13.69
N ASP A 112 -7.87 5.62 -13.76
CA ASP A 112 -8.59 5.54 -15.04
C ASP A 112 -8.41 6.82 -15.86
N PHE A 113 -8.30 7.99 -15.21
CA PHE A 113 -7.91 9.24 -15.86
C PHE A 113 -6.52 9.14 -16.50
N ILE A 114 -5.52 8.64 -15.77
CA ILE A 114 -4.16 8.47 -16.31
C ILE A 114 -4.17 7.48 -17.48
N ASP A 115 -4.85 6.34 -17.35
CA ASP A 115 -4.94 5.31 -18.40
C ASP A 115 -5.66 5.81 -19.66
N ALA A 116 -6.63 6.73 -19.52
CA ALA A 116 -7.41 7.28 -20.63
C ALA A 116 -6.72 8.44 -21.37
N HIS A 117 -5.91 9.24 -20.67
CA HIS A 117 -5.38 10.51 -21.19
C HIS A 117 -3.88 10.57 -21.37
N PHE A 118 -3.14 9.54 -20.94
CA PHE A 118 -1.69 9.47 -21.08
C PHE A 118 -1.31 8.25 -21.91
N ASP A 119 -0.25 8.38 -22.70
CA ASP A 119 0.43 7.24 -23.29
C ASP A 119 1.67 6.82 -22.47
N GLU A 120 2.42 5.83 -22.96
CA GLU A 120 3.58 5.30 -22.26
C GLU A 120 4.73 6.31 -22.13
N GLU A 121 4.90 7.20 -23.11
CA GLU A 121 5.94 8.22 -23.10
C GLU A 121 5.56 9.33 -22.13
N GLU A 122 4.32 9.79 -22.18
CA GLU A 122 3.81 10.81 -21.26
C GLU A 122 3.76 10.32 -19.80
N MET A 123 3.54 9.02 -19.59
CA MET A 123 3.63 8.42 -18.26
C MET A 123 5.06 8.42 -17.73
N ARG A 124 6.08 8.24 -18.59
CA ARG A 124 7.49 8.36 -18.19
C ARG A 124 7.83 9.80 -17.84
N ASP A 125 7.34 10.77 -18.61
CA ASP A 125 7.51 12.19 -18.34
C ASP A 125 6.84 12.61 -17.03
N LEU A 126 5.63 12.10 -16.77
CA LEU A 126 4.93 12.30 -15.50
C LEU A 126 5.75 11.74 -14.33
N CYS A 127 6.27 10.52 -14.46
CA CYS A 127 7.15 9.93 -13.43
C CYS A 127 8.39 10.80 -13.22
N PHE A 128 9.01 11.26 -14.29
CA PHE A 128 10.21 12.09 -14.23
C PHE A 128 9.94 13.43 -13.53
N ALA A 129 8.85 14.12 -13.87
CA ALA A 129 8.44 15.36 -13.23
C ALA A 129 8.15 15.19 -11.73
N LEU A 130 7.63 14.02 -11.35
CA LEU A 130 7.37 13.63 -9.97
C LEU A 130 8.62 13.14 -9.22
N GLY A 131 9.76 13.00 -9.90
CA GLY A 131 11.02 12.52 -9.32
C GLY A 131 11.08 11.01 -9.13
N LEU A 132 10.24 10.26 -9.84
CA LEU A 132 10.17 8.80 -9.81
C LEU A 132 10.78 8.19 -11.08
N LYS A 133 11.41 7.03 -10.94
CA LYS A 133 11.83 6.23 -12.08
C LYS A 133 10.66 5.37 -12.55
N TYR A 134 10.29 5.50 -13.82
CA TYR A 134 9.24 4.70 -14.44
C TYR A 134 9.47 3.18 -14.30
N ASP A 135 10.73 2.73 -14.35
CA ASP A 135 11.11 1.32 -14.13
C ASP A 135 10.88 0.82 -12.70
N ASN A 136 10.82 1.74 -11.72
CA ASN A 136 10.54 1.37 -10.33
C ASN A 136 9.03 1.18 -10.07
N LEU A 137 8.16 1.59 -10.99
CA LEU A 137 6.73 1.35 -10.88
C LEU A 137 6.41 -0.10 -11.24
N GLY A 138 5.76 -0.81 -10.32
CA GLY A 138 5.20 -2.13 -10.59
C GLY A 138 4.13 -2.07 -11.69
N GLY A 139 3.91 -3.19 -12.36
CA GLY A 139 2.94 -3.29 -13.46
C GLY A 139 3.59 -3.41 -14.83
N ARG A 140 3.04 -4.32 -15.63
CA ARG A 140 3.50 -4.62 -17.01
C ARG A 140 2.75 -3.83 -18.08
N THR A 141 1.70 -3.12 -17.68
CA THR A 141 0.83 -2.32 -18.56
C THR A 141 0.76 -0.89 -18.04
N LEU A 142 0.41 0.05 -18.92
CA LEU A 142 0.21 1.46 -18.56
C LEU A 142 -0.74 1.60 -17.37
N ARG A 143 -1.94 0.99 -17.45
CA ARG A 143 -2.90 0.90 -16.34
C ARG A 143 -2.31 0.37 -15.04
N GLY A 144 -1.45 -0.65 -15.13
CA GLY A 144 -0.77 -1.24 -13.98
C GLY A 144 0.20 -0.25 -13.33
N LYS A 145 0.98 0.46 -14.14
CA LYS A 145 1.90 1.50 -13.66
C LYS A 145 1.19 2.73 -13.15
N ALA A 146 0.09 3.14 -13.79
CA ALA A 146 -0.79 4.20 -13.31
C ALA A 146 -1.32 3.87 -11.91
N ARG A 147 -1.81 2.65 -11.71
CA ARG A 147 -2.24 2.18 -10.39
C ARG A 147 -1.13 2.28 -9.35
N GLU A 148 0.07 1.77 -9.65
CA GLU A 148 1.18 1.80 -8.70
C GLU A 148 1.66 3.23 -8.42
N LEU A 149 1.64 4.13 -9.41
CA LEU A 149 1.94 5.54 -9.23
C LEU A 149 0.96 6.20 -8.26
N VAL A 150 -0.34 6.03 -8.49
CA VAL A 150 -1.37 6.62 -7.63
C VAL A 150 -1.26 6.05 -6.21
N LEU A 151 -1.09 4.73 -6.07
CA LEU A 151 -0.88 4.08 -4.77
C LEU A 151 0.36 4.61 -4.05
N HIS A 152 1.45 4.87 -4.78
CA HIS A 152 2.66 5.45 -4.21
C HIS A 152 2.38 6.81 -3.58
N PHE A 153 1.73 7.73 -4.29
CA PHE A 153 1.40 9.07 -3.77
C PHE A 153 0.34 9.06 -2.68
N VAL A 154 -0.63 8.17 -2.74
CA VAL A 154 -1.62 7.98 -1.66
C VAL A 154 -0.94 7.44 -0.40
N SER A 155 0.02 6.53 -0.55
CA SER A 155 0.77 6.00 0.60
C SER A 155 1.60 7.06 1.31
N LEU A 156 2.10 8.04 0.55
CA LEU A 156 2.86 9.19 1.03
C LEU A 156 1.97 10.34 1.56
N GLY A 157 0.66 10.30 1.33
CA GLY A 157 -0.24 11.42 1.62
C GLY A 157 -0.01 12.63 0.72
N GLU A 158 0.66 12.45 -0.42
CA GLU A 158 1.02 13.50 -1.38
C GLU A 158 0.12 13.47 -2.64
N VAL A 159 -1.15 13.06 -2.50
CA VAL A 159 -2.09 12.95 -3.64
C VAL A 159 -2.32 14.30 -4.31
N ASP A 160 -2.32 15.38 -3.53
CA ASP A 160 -2.46 16.74 -4.05
C ASP A 160 -1.30 17.13 -4.97
N ARG A 161 -0.09 16.64 -4.69
CA ARG A 161 1.08 16.86 -5.55
C ARG A 161 0.92 16.14 -6.88
N LEU A 162 0.45 14.89 -6.87
CA LEU A 162 0.13 14.15 -8.09
C LEU A 162 -0.96 14.87 -8.90
N ARG A 163 -2.06 15.31 -8.26
CA ARG A 163 -3.11 16.08 -8.94
C ARG A 163 -2.59 17.38 -9.53
N ALA A 164 -1.76 18.12 -8.80
CA ALA A 164 -1.18 19.36 -9.29
C ALA A 164 -0.37 19.14 -10.57
N GLU A 165 0.40 18.05 -10.63
CA GLU A 165 1.19 17.71 -11.80
C GLU A 165 0.32 17.25 -12.99
N LEU A 166 -0.73 16.46 -12.73
CA LEU A 166 -1.71 16.07 -13.75
C LEU A 166 -2.43 17.30 -14.34
N ARG A 167 -2.82 18.26 -13.49
CA ARG A 167 -3.41 19.54 -13.94
C ARG A 167 -2.43 20.34 -14.79
N ARG A 168 -1.13 20.33 -14.45
CA ARG A 168 -0.08 21.02 -15.21
C ARG A 168 0.11 20.43 -16.60
N MET A 169 0.10 19.10 -16.73
CA MET A 169 0.28 18.40 -18.00
C MET A 169 -0.99 18.40 -18.87
N ARG A 170 -2.18 18.46 -18.25
CA ARG A 170 -3.48 18.45 -18.92
C ARG A 170 -4.40 19.57 -18.43
N PRO A 171 -4.08 20.85 -18.75
CA PRO A 171 -4.91 21.97 -18.32
C PRO A 171 -6.35 21.92 -18.90
N ALA A 172 -6.56 21.24 -20.03
CA ALA A 172 -7.88 21.09 -20.66
C ALA A 172 -8.85 20.16 -19.90
N HIS A 173 -8.34 19.27 -19.04
CA HIS A 173 -9.14 18.27 -18.31
C HIS A 173 -9.21 18.55 -16.80
N GLN A 174 -8.93 19.80 -16.39
CA GLN A 174 -8.97 20.20 -14.97
C GLN A 174 -10.34 19.97 -14.33
N THR A 175 -11.43 20.25 -15.05
CA THR A 175 -12.81 20.07 -14.55
C THR A 175 -13.09 18.61 -14.19
N GLU A 176 -12.60 17.66 -14.99
CA GLU A 176 -12.78 16.21 -14.75
C GLU A 176 -11.96 15.74 -13.54
N LEU A 177 -10.74 16.27 -13.37
CA LEU A 177 -9.91 16.02 -12.18
C LEU A 177 -10.50 16.61 -10.89
N ASP A 178 -11.21 17.75 -11.01
CA ASP A 178 -11.86 18.45 -9.89
C ASP A 178 -13.18 17.77 -9.50
N ASP A 179 -13.99 17.31 -10.46
CA ASP A 179 -15.22 16.57 -10.18
C ASP A 179 -14.93 15.21 -9.52
N ASN A 180 -13.87 14.53 -9.95
CA ASN A 180 -13.36 13.30 -9.30
C ASN A 180 -12.81 13.55 -7.88
N SER A 181 -12.65 14.80 -7.44
CA SER A 181 -12.29 15.15 -6.06
C SER A 181 -13.51 15.46 -5.17
N ARG A 182 -14.67 15.73 -5.76
CA ARG A 182 -15.93 16.07 -5.05
C ARG A 182 -16.85 14.87 -4.84
N ALA A 183 -16.61 13.77 -5.53
CA ALA A 183 -17.35 12.51 -5.38
C ALA A 183 -16.87 11.63 -4.20
N ALA A 184 -15.86 12.09 -3.44
CA ALA A 184 -15.25 11.40 -2.30
C ALA A 184 -15.75 11.93 -0.95
#